data_AF-A0A8T3WPM2-F1
#
_entry.id   AF-A0A8T3WPM2-F1
#
_cell.length_a   1.000
_cell.length_b   1.000
_cell.length_c   1.000
_cell.angle_alpha   90.00
_cell.angle_beta   90.00
_cell.angle_gamma   90.00
#
_symmetry.space_group_name_H-M   'P 1'
#
loop_
_entity.id
_entity.type
_entity.pdbx_description
1 polymer ?
#
loop_
_entity_poly.entity_id
_entity_poly.type
_entity_poly.pdbx_seq_one_letter_code
_entity_poly.pdbx_strand_id
1 'polypeptide(L)'
;MREKHRKSQMWFTDFVVGTLIFTFMLIIYYTYTVNISKQDSLTARDLLLDVESVSSSLLLGGFPDNWNNGTVQSIGVTNSNQRLNRTKFLNFEELPYNKTKKLFGTVYDYFVFFTDEDSNITSVEGICGIGDPEINSSYDIRSAYYYDNPGDSFLKDFMVNSLDADVYSEESGYEDFDALVDNINNYGFVVIEHPMLQTSVFNDNKGEIENFAANGGLLMLSGEIVSAQGKEMVGVEFYKKSGQSESNRNATVVAEDEFLAFSVGENIIFRQAYYVENQAGAENFTEIVEFNEDGKAAVARWSYGNGGVFYFSDMDTDYFAGDFVDEVTDAILEWGNFRCNPITLGNIQYENLVKIERVVIYDSKPVKMVIYLWQ
;
A
#
# COMPACT_ATOMS: atom_id res chain seq x y z
N MET A 1 100.45 13.88 -17.48
CA MET A 1 99.35 13.37 -18.33
C MET A 1 98.07 14.07 -17.91
N ARG A 2 97.36 14.68 -18.85
CA ARG A 2 96.23 15.59 -18.60
C ARG A 2 94.93 14.78 -18.51
N GLU A 3 94.38 14.64 -17.30
CA GLU A 3 93.00 14.18 -17.11
C GLU A 3 92.04 15.27 -17.60
N LYS A 4 91.43 15.04 -18.76
CA LYS A 4 90.35 15.85 -19.30
C LYS A 4 89.37 14.86 -19.89
N HIS A 5 88.20 14.70 -19.27
CA HIS A 5 86.93 14.15 -19.79
C HIS A 5 86.12 13.57 -18.62
N ARG A 6 85.50 14.43 -17.78
CA ARG A 6 84.54 13.98 -16.76
C ARG A 6 83.29 14.86 -16.59
N LYS A 7 83.19 16.00 -17.30
CA LYS A 7 82.04 16.92 -17.16
C LYS A 7 80.85 16.58 -18.08
N SER A 8 81.06 15.81 -19.15
CA SER A 8 80.00 15.41 -20.08
C SER A 8 79.17 14.21 -19.57
N GLN A 9 79.68 13.44 -18.60
CA GLN A 9 79.00 12.26 -18.08
C GLN A 9 77.86 12.57 -17.12
N MET A 10 77.90 13.69 -16.37
CA MET A 10 76.83 14.04 -15.43
C MET A 10 75.52 14.42 -16.14
N TRP A 11 75.60 15.10 -17.28
CA TRP A 11 74.41 15.52 -18.05
C TRP A 11 73.61 14.34 -18.60
N PHE A 12 74.31 13.29 -19.02
CA PHE A 12 73.64 12.09 -19.54
C PHE A 12 72.90 11.33 -18.44
N THR A 13 73.50 11.22 -17.26
CA THR A 13 72.87 10.52 -16.13
C THR A 13 71.58 11.22 -15.70
N ASP A 14 71.58 12.55 -15.62
CA ASP A 14 70.40 13.32 -15.21
C ASP A 14 69.25 13.21 -16.23
N PHE A 15 69.58 13.23 -17.52
CA PHE A 15 68.62 12.98 -18.59
C PHE A 15 68.02 11.57 -18.55
N VAL A 16 68.85 10.55 -18.29
CA VAL A 16 68.39 9.15 -18.18
C VAL A 16 67.46 8.98 -16.97
N VAL A 17 67.81 9.55 -15.82
CA VAL A 17 66.98 9.49 -14.61
C VAL A 17 65.66 10.23 -14.81
N GLY A 18 65.69 11.44 -15.39
CA GLY A 18 64.48 12.21 -15.71
C GLY A 18 63.56 11.47 -16.68
N THR A 19 64.13 10.83 -17.71
CA THR A 19 63.36 10.03 -18.68
C THR A 19 62.73 8.80 -18.03
N LEU A 20 63.44 8.13 -17.12
CA LEU A 20 62.91 6.99 -16.37
C LEU A 20 61.73 7.39 -15.48
N ILE A 21 61.85 8.48 -14.73
CA ILE A 21 60.78 9.00 -13.88
C ILE A 21 59.56 9.37 -14.73
N PHE A 22 59.77 10.06 -15.86
CA PHE A 22 58.70 10.43 -16.76
C PHE A 22 57.99 9.22 -17.37
N THR A 23 58.75 8.20 -17.79
CA THR A 23 58.19 6.95 -18.33
C THR A 23 57.39 6.20 -17.26
N PHE A 24 57.89 6.16 -16.03
CA PHE A 24 57.20 5.53 -14.91
C PHE A 24 55.88 6.25 -14.56
N MET A 25 55.90 7.58 -14.54
CA MET A 25 54.69 8.40 -14.38
C MET A 25 53.66 8.13 -15.49
N LEU A 26 54.10 8.01 -16.75
CA LEU A 26 53.23 7.66 -17.87
C LEU A 26 52.59 6.27 -17.72
N ILE A 27 53.36 5.27 -17.28
CA ILE A 27 52.86 3.92 -17.03
C ILE A 27 51.81 3.93 -15.91
N ILE A 28 52.07 4.63 -14.81
CA ILE A 28 51.10 4.77 -13.71
C ILE A 28 49.84 5.46 -14.22
N TYR A 29 49.98 6.59 -14.90
CA TYR A 29 48.86 7.35 -15.43
C TYR A 29 48.00 6.52 -16.39
N TYR A 30 48.62 5.79 -17.32
CA TYR A 30 47.91 4.96 -18.28
C TYR A 30 47.21 3.78 -17.59
N THR A 31 47.89 3.11 -16.65
CA THR A 31 47.32 2.00 -15.89
C THR A 31 46.14 2.46 -15.04
N TYR A 32 46.27 3.62 -14.38
CA TYR A 32 45.22 4.23 -13.57
C TYR A 32 44.00 4.61 -14.42
N THR A 33 44.21 5.31 -15.54
CA THR A 33 43.13 5.76 -16.42
C THR A 33 42.39 4.59 -17.08
N VAL A 34 43.13 3.55 -17.50
CA VAL A 34 42.56 2.37 -18.16
C VAL A 34 41.82 1.46 -17.17
N ASN A 35 42.30 1.31 -15.93
CA ASN A 35 41.63 0.46 -14.95
C ASN A 35 40.35 1.11 -14.41
N ILE A 36 40.36 2.42 -14.12
CA ILE A 36 39.17 3.14 -13.64
C ILE A 36 38.07 3.14 -14.70
N SER A 37 38.41 3.45 -15.95
CA SER A 37 37.39 3.50 -17.02
C SER A 37 36.75 2.16 -17.34
N LYS A 38 37.43 1.04 -17.11
CA LYS A 38 36.92 -0.31 -17.44
C LYS A 38 36.07 -0.92 -16.34
N GLN A 39 36.39 -0.69 -15.07
CA GLN A 39 35.68 -1.33 -13.98
C GLN A 39 34.29 -0.70 -13.79
N ASP A 40 34.19 0.62 -13.83
CA ASP A 40 32.90 1.32 -13.65
C ASP A 40 31.96 1.14 -14.86
N SER A 41 32.51 1.06 -16.07
CA SER A 41 31.70 0.93 -17.30
C SER A 41 31.16 -0.47 -17.53
N LEU A 42 31.84 -1.51 -17.06
CA LEU A 42 31.33 -2.89 -17.14
C LEU A 42 30.17 -3.08 -16.16
N THR A 43 30.32 -2.64 -14.90
CA THR A 43 29.28 -2.76 -13.88
C THR A 43 28.01 -1.99 -14.25
N ALA A 44 28.13 -0.75 -14.72
CA ALA A 44 26.96 0.05 -15.11
C ALA A 44 26.22 -0.54 -16.33
N ARG A 45 26.97 -1.15 -17.27
CA ARG A 45 26.37 -1.80 -18.44
C ARG A 45 25.63 -3.07 -18.05
N ASP A 46 26.21 -3.89 -17.17
CA ASP A 46 25.58 -5.12 -16.70
C ASP A 46 24.31 -4.81 -15.91
N LEU A 47 24.34 -3.81 -15.02
CA LEU A 47 23.17 -3.31 -14.29
C LEU A 47 22.06 -2.81 -15.24
N LEU A 48 22.42 -2.13 -16.33
CA LEU A 48 21.47 -1.68 -17.35
C LEU A 48 20.82 -2.85 -18.11
N LEU A 49 21.61 -3.87 -18.48
CA LEU A 49 21.07 -5.05 -19.16
C LEU A 49 20.14 -5.84 -18.23
N ASP A 50 20.47 -5.95 -16.95
CA ASP A 50 19.64 -6.63 -15.96
C ASP A 50 18.33 -5.88 -15.74
N VAL A 51 18.34 -4.55 -15.58
CA VAL A 51 17.09 -3.80 -15.40
C VAL A 51 16.21 -3.87 -16.66
N GLU A 52 16.81 -3.91 -17.86
CA GLU A 52 16.08 -4.13 -19.10
C GLU A 52 15.43 -5.51 -19.13
N SER A 53 16.13 -6.55 -18.67
CA SER A 53 15.60 -7.90 -18.52
C SER A 53 14.44 -7.96 -17.51
N VAL A 54 14.63 -7.43 -16.30
CA VAL A 54 13.61 -7.37 -15.24
C VAL A 54 12.38 -6.63 -15.72
N SER A 55 12.56 -5.42 -16.28
CA SER A 55 11.45 -4.62 -16.80
C SER A 55 10.70 -5.31 -17.94
N SER A 56 11.42 -6.01 -18.82
CA SER A 56 10.81 -6.76 -19.91
C SER A 56 10.01 -7.95 -19.38
N SER A 57 10.52 -8.66 -18.36
CA SER A 57 9.80 -9.78 -17.72
C SER A 57 8.48 -9.31 -17.09
N LEU A 58 8.49 -8.17 -16.40
CA LEU A 58 7.29 -7.58 -15.79
C LEU A 58 6.21 -7.20 -16.81
N LEU A 59 6.63 -6.76 -18.01
CA LEU A 59 5.74 -6.46 -19.14
C LEU A 59 5.20 -7.70 -19.87
N LEU A 60 5.50 -8.91 -19.39
CA LEU A 60 4.89 -10.15 -19.87
C LEU A 60 3.82 -10.63 -18.87
N GLY A 61 3.13 -11.72 -19.24
CA GLY A 61 2.23 -12.42 -18.32
C GLY A 61 2.91 -13.43 -17.40
N GLY A 62 4.21 -13.65 -17.51
CA GLY A 62 4.92 -14.68 -16.75
C GLY A 62 4.58 -16.11 -17.22
N PHE A 63 5.12 -17.11 -16.52
CA PHE A 63 4.91 -18.52 -16.83
C PHE A 63 4.88 -19.38 -15.56
N PRO A 64 3.98 -20.38 -15.46
CA PRO A 64 2.85 -20.67 -16.37
C PRO A 64 1.80 -19.54 -16.44
N ASP A 65 0.89 -19.56 -17.41
CA ASP A 65 -0.07 -18.45 -17.62
C ASP A 65 -0.92 -18.11 -16.38
N ASN A 66 -1.16 -19.09 -15.50
CA ASN A 66 -1.90 -18.98 -14.25
C ASN A 66 -0.99 -19.18 -13.03
N TRP A 67 0.26 -18.73 -13.12
CA TRP A 67 1.21 -18.88 -12.03
C TRP A 67 0.73 -18.22 -10.74
N ASN A 68 1.15 -18.81 -9.63
CA ASN A 68 0.99 -18.31 -8.27
C ASN A 68 2.32 -18.50 -7.51
N ASN A 69 2.34 -18.17 -6.22
CA ASN A 69 3.54 -18.33 -5.39
C ASN A 69 4.15 -19.76 -5.50
N GLY A 70 3.33 -20.80 -5.58
CA GLY A 70 3.81 -22.20 -5.66
C GLY A 70 4.30 -22.67 -7.03
N THR A 71 3.83 -22.05 -8.13
CA THR A 71 4.00 -22.57 -9.50
C THR A 71 4.83 -21.68 -10.43
N VAL A 72 5.13 -20.45 -10.01
CA VAL A 72 5.87 -19.48 -10.80
C VAL A 72 7.25 -19.98 -11.23
N GLN A 73 7.53 -19.83 -12.52
CA GLN A 73 8.85 -20.09 -13.12
C GLN A 73 9.44 -18.83 -13.74
N SER A 74 8.59 -17.90 -14.20
CA SER A 74 8.97 -16.59 -14.69
C SER A 74 7.91 -15.57 -14.27
N ILE A 75 8.34 -14.46 -13.67
CA ILE A 75 7.44 -13.40 -13.20
C ILE A 75 7.05 -12.52 -14.38
N GLY A 76 5.76 -12.26 -14.49
CA GLY A 76 5.22 -11.20 -15.34
C GLY A 76 3.83 -10.82 -14.84
N VAL A 77 3.55 -9.52 -14.82
CA VAL A 77 2.39 -8.95 -14.11
C VAL A 77 1.35 -8.35 -15.05
N THR A 78 1.54 -8.48 -16.37
CA THR A 78 0.61 -7.92 -17.36
C THR A 78 -0.12 -9.00 -18.15
N ASN A 79 -1.08 -8.61 -18.98
CA ASN A 79 -1.69 -9.47 -19.98
C ASN A 79 -1.16 -9.15 -21.39
N SER A 80 -1.72 -9.80 -22.42
CA SER A 80 -1.32 -9.59 -23.82
C SER A 80 -1.45 -8.15 -24.34
N ASN A 81 -2.19 -7.29 -23.63
CA ASN A 81 -2.40 -5.89 -23.97
C ASN A 81 -1.62 -4.93 -23.06
N GLN A 82 -0.59 -5.41 -22.35
CA GLN A 82 0.21 -4.62 -21.39
C GLN A 82 -0.63 -3.99 -20.26
N ARG A 83 -1.80 -4.55 -20.01
CA ARG A 83 -2.63 -4.16 -18.86
C ARG A 83 -2.20 -4.99 -17.67
N LEU A 84 -2.02 -4.35 -16.52
CA LEU A 84 -1.72 -5.06 -15.27
C LEU A 84 -2.83 -6.08 -14.98
N ASN A 85 -2.42 -7.25 -14.53
CA ASN A 85 -3.29 -8.32 -14.09
C ASN A 85 -3.27 -8.33 -12.56
N ARG A 86 -4.37 -7.89 -11.93
CA ARG A 86 -4.58 -7.80 -10.46
C ARG A 86 -4.03 -9.02 -9.74
N THR A 87 -4.54 -10.21 -10.10
CA THR A 87 -4.15 -11.48 -9.46
C THR A 87 -2.66 -11.77 -9.56
N LYS A 88 -2.02 -11.56 -10.71
CA LYS A 88 -0.56 -11.79 -10.86
C LYS A 88 0.29 -10.76 -10.10
N PHE A 89 -0.19 -9.53 -10.00
CA PHE A 89 0.49 -8.49 -9.24
C PHE A 89 0.46 -8.79 -7.73
N LEU A 90 -0.69 -9.19 -7.21
CA LEU A 90 -0.82 -9.68 -5.83
C LEU A 90 0.07 -10.91 -5.57
N ASN A 91 0.04 -11.90 -6.47
CA ASN A 91 0.95 -13.05 -6.37
C ASN A 91 2.44 -12.68 -6.46
N PHE A 92 2.80 -11.54 -7.07
CA PHE A 92 4.18 -11.07 -7.13
C PHE A 92 4.61 -10.47 -5.80
N GLU A 93 3.74 -9.72 -5.14
CA GLU A 93 3.96 -9.15 -3.82
C GLU A 93 4.19 -10.26 -2.77
N GLU A 94 3.37 -11.32 -2.81
CA GLU A 94 3.47 -12.45 -1.86
C GLU A 94 4.74 -13.31 -2.02
N LEU A 95 5.54 -13.11 -3.08
CA LEU A 95 6.76 -13.87 -3.30
C LEU A 95 7.89 -13.35 -2.39
N PRO A 96 8.61 -14.24 -1.68
CA PRO A 96 9.78 -13.83 -0.93
C PRO A 96 10.80 -13.11 -1.82
N TYR A 97 11.29 -11.94 -1.41
CA TYR A 97 12.20 -11.10 -2.21
C TYR A 97 13.44 -11.85 -2.77
N ASN A 98 14.05 -12.73 -1.99
CA ASN A 98 15.19 -13.52 -2.48
C ASN A 98 14.81 -14.53 -3.58
N LYS A 99 13.54 -14.96 -3.64
CA LYS A 99 13.00 -15.82 -4.70
C LYS A 99 12.71 -14.99 -5.95
N THR A 100 12.19 -13.78 -5.81
CA THR A 100 11.93 -12.90 -6.97
C THR A 100 13.23 -12.53 -7.68
N LYS A 101 14.31 -12.19 -6.96
CA LYS A 101 15.64 -11.96 -7.56
C LYS A 101 16.11 -13.14 -8.42
N LYS A 102 15.96 -14.37 -7.91
CA LYS A 102 16.29 -15.60 -8.65
C LYS A 102 15.42 -15.80 -9.89
N LEU A 103 14.12 -15.51 -9.78
CA LEU A 103 13.17 -15.63 -10.89
C LEU A 103 13.43 -14.60 -11.99
N PHE A 104 13.88 -13.39 -11.61
CA PHE A 104 14.35 -12.38 -12.56
C PHE A 104 15.75 -12.67 -13.11
N GLY A 105 16.50 -13.57 -12.49
CA GLY A 105 17.88 -13.87 -12.86
C GLY A 105 18.86 -12.73 -12.55
N THR A 106 18.51 -11.82 -11.65
CA THR A 106 19.35 -10.69 -11.23
C THR A 106 20.05 -11.02 -9.91
N VAL A 107 21.28 -10.52 -9.77
CA VAL A 107 22.02 -10.52 -8.50
C VAL A 107 21.86 -9.20 -7.73
N TYR A 108 21.35 -8.18 -8.41
CA TYR A 108 21.16 -6.82 -7.90
C TYR A 108 19.86 -6.70 -7.10
N ASP A 109 19.83 -5.71 -6.22
CA ASP A 109 18.62 -5.33 -5.51
C ASP A 109 17.74 -4.47 -6.41
N TYR A 110 16.43 -4.53 -6.18
CA TYR A 110 15.47 -3.86 -7.05
C TYR A 110 14.25 -3.36 -6.29
N PHE A 111 13.59 -2.37 -6.87
CA PHE A 111 12.32 -1.87 -6.37
C PHE A 111 11.44 -1.41 -7.52
N VAL A 112 10.17 -1.82 -7.50
CA VAL A 112 9.18 -1.51 -8.52
C VAL A 112 8.05 -0.72 -7.87
N PHE A 113 7.65 0.39 -8.47
CA PHE A 113 6.49 1.17 -8.05
C PHE A 113 5.83 1.82 -9.26
N PHE A 114 4.66 2.43 -9.04
CA PHE A 114 3.89 3.04 -10.12
C PHE A 114 3.72 4.53 -9.88
N THR A 115 3.69 5.29 -10.96
CA THR A 115 3.37 6.71 -10.92
C THR A 115 2.32 7.06 -11.97
N ASP A 116 1.51 8.07 -11.67
CA ASP A 116 0.55 8.64 -12.61
C ASP A 116 1.23 9.50 -13.69
N GLU A 117 0.43 10.20 -14.51
CA GLU A 117 0.94 11.10 -15.55
C GLU A 117 1.75 12.26 -14.96
N ASP A 118 1.35 12.75 -13.78
CA ASP A 118 1.94 13.85 -13.01
C ASP A 118 3.15 13.42 -12.15
N SER A 119 3.52 12.14 -12.21
CA SER A 119 4.62 11.53 -11.43
C SER A 119 4.36 11.46 -9.92
N ASN A 120 3.11 11.52 -9.48
CA ASN A 120 2.74 11.11 -8.12
C ASN A 120 2.76 9.59 -8.04
N ILE A 121 3.20 9.04 -6.91
CA ILE A 121 3.19 7.60 -6.69
C ILE A 121 1.75 7.16 -6.48
N THR A 122 1.33 6.16 -7.25
CA THR A 122 0.00 5.55 -7.13
C THR A 122 0.17 4.15 -6.59
N SER A 123 -0.74 3.73 -5.71
CA SER A 123 -0.85 2.33 -5.37
C SER A 123 -1.48 1.56 -6.54
N VAL A 124 -1.13 0.29 -6.62
CA VAL A 124 -1.77 -0.69 -7.48
C VAL A 124 -2.23 -1.80 -6.55
N GLU A 125 -3.54 -2.06 -6.51
CA GLU A 125 -4.11 -3.07 -5.62
C GLU A 125 -3.77 -2.85 -4.14
N GLY A 126 -3.78 -1.59 -3.69
CA GLY A 126 -3.42 -1.25 -2.32
C GLY A 126 -1.90 -1.28 -2.04
N ILE A 127 -1.05 -1.60 -3.02
CA ILE A 127 0.40 -1.74 -2.84
C ILE A 127 1.13 -0.58 -3.53
N CYS A 128 1.97 0.12 -2.78
CA CYS A 128 2.73 1.27 -3.26
C CYS A 128 4.06 0.90 -3.96
N GLY A 129 4.60 -0.29 -3.69
CA GLY A 129 5.76 -0.81 -4.40
C GLY A 129 6.15 -2.21 -3.93
N ILE A 130 6.93 -2.92 -4.76
CA ILE A 130 7.37 -4.29 -4.52
C ILE A 130 8.87 -4.38 -4.81
N GLY A 131 9.63 -4.98 -3.89
CA GLY A 131 11.06 -5.19 -4.06
C GLY A 131 11.79 -5.28 -2.74
N ASP A 132 12.89 -4.55 -2.63
CA ASP A 132 13.73 -4.54 -1.44
C ASP A 132 12.95 -4.11 -0.19
N PRO A 133 12.94 -4.92 0.89
CA PRO A 133 12.17 -4.63 2.09
C PRO A 133 12.71 -3.45 2.92
N GLU A 134 13.94 -2.97 2.64
CA GLU A 134 14.47 -1.78 3.32
C GLU A 134 13.88 -0.46 2.80
N ILE A 135 13.15 -0.50 1.67
CA ILE A 135 12.47 0.68 1.12
C ILE A 135 11.09 0.80 1.75
N ASN A 136 10.92 1.86 2.54
CA ASN A 136 9.59 2.22 3.03
C ASN A 136 8.71 2.67 1.85
N SER A 137 7.62 1.94 1.64
CA SER A 137 6.59 2.27 0.65
C SER A 137 5.20 2.32 1.28
N SER A 138 5.07 2.60 2.57
CA SER A 138 3.77 2.75 3.20
C SER A 138 2.99 3.97 2.68
N TYR A 139 1.70 4.02 3.01
CA TYR A 139 0.88 5.21 2.81
C TYR A 139 1.29 6.36 3.73
N ASP A 140 0.97 7.59 3.31
CA ASP A 140 1.22 8.83 4.06
C ASP A 140 0.29 9.01 5.28
N ILE A 141 -0.77 8.19 5.34
CA ILE A 141 -1.71 8.12 6.45
C ILE A 141 -1.43 6.86 7.25
N ARG A 142 -1.28 7.02 8.57
CA ARG A 142 -1.31 5.89 9.50
C ARG A 142 -2.75 5.43 9.72
N SER A 143 -2.94 4.12 9.73
CA SER A 143 -4.25 3.50 9.91
C SER A 143 -4.30 2.70 11.20
N ALA A 144 -5.49 2.55 11.78
CA ALA A 144 -5.74 1.64 12.88
C ALA A 144 -6.97 0.78 12.62
N TYR A 145 -6.94 -0.44 13.13
CA TYR A 145 -8.02 -1.41 13.00
C TYR A 145 -8.34 -2.04 14.34
N TYR A 146 -9.60 -2.00 14.76
CA TYR A 146 -10.08 -2.68 15.94
C TYR A 146 -11.14 -3.71 15.59
N TYR A 147 -11.06 -4.88 16.24
CA TYR A 147 -12.11 -5.90 16.23
C TYR A 147 -12.21 -6.58 17.60
N ASP A 148 -13.42 -6.95 18.03
CA ASP A 148 -13.65 -7.64 19.31
C ASP A 148 -13.29 -9.14 19.23
N ASN A 149 -13.71 -9.81 18.15
CA ASN A 149 -13.60 -11.27 17.98
C ASN A 149 -12.94 -11.62 16.62
N PRO A 150 -12.00 -12.59 16.55
CA PRO A 150 -11.41 -13.04 15.29
C PRO A 150 -12.40 -13.54 14.24
N GLY A 151 -13.61 -13.95 14.64
CA GLY A 151 -14.68 -14.29 13.71
C GLY A 151 -15.25 -13.09 12.96
N ASP A 152 -15.05 -11.88 13.50
CA ASP A 152 -15.55 -10.61 12.99
C ASP A 152 -14.36 -9.75 12.53
N SER A 153 -13.34 -10.38 11.94
CA SER A 153 -12.14 -9.70 11.47
C SER A 153 -12.05 -9.67 9.94
N PHE A 154 -13.15 -9.30 9.28
CA PHE A 154 -13.33 -9.37 7.83
C PHE A 154 -12.36 -8.46 7.08
N LEU A 155 -12.07 -7.28 7.61
CA LEU A 155 -11.12 -6.32 7.01
C LEU A 155 -9.67 -6.49 7.46
N LYS A 156 -9.38 -7.43 8.36
CA LYS A 156 -8.06 -7.54 9.02
C LYS A 156 -6.90 -7.64 8.03
N ASP A 157 -6.99 -8.56 7.07
CA ASP A 157 -5.89 -8.81 6.14
C ASP A 157 -5.65 -7.60 5.23
N PHE A 158 -6.71 -6.92 4.79
CA PHE A 158 -6.59 -5.67 4.03
C PHE A 158 -5.97 -4.56 4.87
N MET A 159 -6.47 -4.34 6.09
CA MET A 159 -5.97 -3.29 6.98
C MET A 159 -4.48 -3.48 7.31
N VAL A 160 -4.05 -4.72 7.59
CA VAL A 160 -2.65 -5.03 7.91
C VAL A 160 -1.77 -4.99 6.65
N ASN A 161 -2.15 -5.70 5.59
CA ASN A 161 -1.24 -5.91 4.46
C ASN A 161 -1.26 -4.74 3.47
N SER A 162 -2.40 -4.08 3.29
CA SER A 162 -2.52 -2.94 2.38
C SER A 162 -2.23 -1.63 3.11
N LEU A 163 -2.87 -1.38 4.26
CA LEU A 163 -2.78 -0.07 4.93
C LEU A 163 -1.74 0.02 6.05
N ASP A 164 -0.98 -1.06 6.31
CA ASP A 164 -0.01 -1.14 7.41
C ASP A 164 -0.61 -0.65 8.75
N ALA A 165 -1.84 -1.10 9.02
CA ALA A 165 -2.60 -0.62 10.16
C ALA A 165 -2.12 -1.22 11.47
N ASP A 166 -2.08 -0.40 12.52
CA ASP A 166 -1.92 -0.89 13.89
C ASP A 166 -3.22 -1.62 14.31
N VAL A 167 -3.08 -2.86 14.78
CA VAL A 167 -4.23 -3.72 15.11
C VAL A 167 -4.47 -3.74 16.61
N TYR A 168 -5.73 -3.56 17.00
CA TYR A 168 -6.22 -3.62 18.37
C TYR A 168 -7.30 -4.71 18.49
N SER A 169 -7.24 -5.50 19.55
CA SER A 169 -8.25 -6.54 19.84
C SER A 169 -8.28 -6.91 21.33
N GLU A 170 -9.47 -7.22 21.85
CA GLU A 170 -9.67 -7.65 23.24
C GLU A 170 -8.92 -8.95 23.57
N GLU A 171 -8.72 -9.83 22.59
CA GLU A 171 -8.00 -11.10 22.79
C GLU A 171 -6.52 -10.91 23.13
N SER A 172 -5.92 -9.78 22.73
CA SER A 172 -4.50 -9.50 22.94
C SER A 172 -4.15 -9.20 24.41
N GLY A 173 -5.12 -8.70 25.19
CA GLY A 173 -4.98 -8.29 26.59
C GLY A 173 -4.10 -7.06 26.85
N TYR A 174 -3.53 -6.43 25.81
CA TYR A 174 -2.67 -5.24 25.93
C TYR A 174 -2.98 -4.15 24.90
N GLU A 175 -3.58 -4.52 23.76
CA GLU A 175 -3.98 -3.61 22.68
C GLU A 175 -5.51 -3.65 22.59
N ASP A 176 -6.19 -3.30 23.67
CA ASP A 176 -7.66 -3.27 23.76
C ASP A 176 -8.26 -1.99 23.18
N PHE A 177 -9.58 -1.82 23.31
CA PHE A 177 -10.27 -0.64 22.78
C PHE A 177 -9.78 0.68 23.40
N ASP A 178 -9.48 0.67 24.70
CA ASP A 178 -8.96 1.85 25.39
C ASP A 178 -7.58 2.23 24.85
N ALA A 179 -6.72 1.25 24.55
CA ALA A 179 -5.43 1.48 23.93
C ALA A 179 -5.54 2.09 22.51
N LEU A 180 -6.54 1.68 21.71
CA LEU A 180 -6.83 2.33 20.43
C LEU A 180 -7.18 3.80 20.66
N VAL A 181 -8.11 4.07 21.57
CA VAL A 181 -8.62 5.42 21.83
C VAL A 181 -7.52 6.34 22.34
N ASP A 182 -6.66 5.86 23.25
CA ASP A 182 -5.48 6.59 23.74
C ASP A 182 -4.52 7.00 22.62
N ASN A 183 -4.48 6.24 21.52
CA ASN A 183 -3.61 6.49 20.37
C ASN A 183 -4.35 7.05 19.15
N ILE A 184 -5.67 7.27 19.21
CA ILE A 184 -6.51 7.51 18.02
C ILE A 184 -6.06 8.73 17.19
N ASN A 185 -5.53 9.75 17.87
CA ASN A 185 -5.05 10.98 17.26
C ASN A 185 -3.70 10.83 16.51
N ASN A 186 -3.07 9.66 16.55
CA ASN A 186 -1.87 9.34 15.76
C ASN A 186 -2.21 8.82 14.35
N TYR A 187 -3.48 8.56 14.08
CA TYR A 187 -3.98 7.98 12.84
C TYR A 187 -4.73 9.03 12.01
N GLY A 188 -4.82 8.80 10.70
CA GLY A 188 -5.73 9.54 9.82
C GLY A 188 -6.96 8.73 9.41
N PHE A 189 -6.88 7.39 9.53
CA PHE A 189 -7.95 6.47 9.21
C PHE A 189 -8.11 5.40 10.30
N VAL A 190 -9.34 5.19 10.76
CA VAL A 190 -9.65 4.24 11.83
C VAL A 190 -10.86 3.41 11.44
N VAL A 191 -10.72 2.10 11.56
CA VAL A 191 -11.82 1.14 11.34
C VAL A 191 -12.11 0.44 12.67
N ILE A 192 -13.37 0.45 13.09
CA ILE A 192 -13.85 -0.20 14.31
C ILE A 192 -14.94 -1.20 13.91
N GLU A 193 -14.57 -2.47 13.89
CA GLU A 193 -15.40 -3.57 13.41
C GLU A 193 -16.02 -4.34 14.58
N HIS A 194 -17.34 -4.33 14.65
CA HIS A 194 -18.16 -5.08 15.61
C HIS A 194 -17.68 -5.00 17.08
N PRO A 195 -17.49 -3.80 17.66
CA PRO A 195 -16.76 -3.68 18.91
C PRO A 195 -17.54 -4.12 20.16
N MET A 196 -18.86 -4.32 20.06
CA MET A 196 -19.76 -4.80 21.13
C MET A 196 -19.55 -4.12 22.49
N LEU A 197 -19.26 -2.81 22.49
CA LEU A 197 -18.76 -2.13 23.69
C LEU A 197 -19.76 -2.21 24.85
N GLN A 198 -19.21 -2.35 26.05
CA GLN A 198 -19.98 -2.10 27.27
C GLN A 198 -20.37 -0.62 27.33
N THR A 199 -21.55 -0.32 27.87
CA THR A 199 -22.05 1.06 27.93
C THR A 199 -21.09 2.01 28.66
N SER A 200 -20.37 1.55 29.68
CA SER A 200 -19.33 2.36 30.35
C SER A 200 -18.19 2.70 29.40
N VAL A 201 -17.58 1.70 28.77
CA VAL A 201 -16.47 1.86 27.82
C VAL A 201 -16.86 2.80 26.67
N PHE A 202 -18.07 2.63 26.11
CA PHE A 202 -18.60 3.53 25.09
C PHE A 202 -18.69 4.97 25.59
N ASN A 203 -19.28 5.22 26.76
CA ASN A 203 -19.44 6.59 27.26
C ASN A 203 -18.10 7.24 27.62
N ASP A 204 -17.15 6.45 28.15
CA ASP A 204 -15.84 6.94 28.57
C ASP A 204 -14.98 7.35 27.36
N ASN A 205 -15.12 6.64 26.23
CA ASN A 205 -14.31 6.87 25.02
C ASN A 205 -14.99 7.66 23.90
N LYS A 206 -16.33 7.81 23.93
CA LYS A 206 -17.12 8.50 22.88
C LYS A 206 -16.52 9.86 22.48
N GLY A 207 -16.13 10.66 23.47
CA GLY A 207 -15.65 12.03 23.23
C GLY A 207 -14.38 12.09 22.38
N GLU A 208 -13.45 11.15 22.59
CA GLU A 208 -12.20 11.10 21.82
C GLU A 208 -12.43 10.64 20.38
N ILE A 209 -13.33 9.69 20.15
CA ILE A 209 -13.73 9.25 18.80
C ILE A 209 -14.41 10.39 18.04
N GLU A 210 -15.31 11.12 18.70
CA GLU A 210 -15.93 12.30 18.12
C GLU A 210 -14.92 13.40 17.81
N ASN A 211 -13.96 13.65 18.71
CA ASN A 211 -12.88 14.61 18.47
C ASN A 211 -12.01 14.21 17.27
N PHE A 212 -11.66 12.92 17.15
CA PHE A 212 -10.91 12.39 16.01
C PHE A 212 -11.62 12.68 14.69
N ALA A 213 -12.88 12.26 14.55
CA ALA A 213 -13.67 12.51 13.34
C ALA A 213 -13.83 14.02 13.09
N ALA A 214 -14.18 14.80 14.11
CA ALA A 214 -14.36 16.25 13.97
C ALA A 214 -13.09 16.99 13.48
N ASN A 215 -11.91 16.48 13.80
CA ASN A 215 -10.62 17.04 13.41
C ASN A 215 -10.11 16.59 12.03
N GLY A 216 -10.94 15.90 11.24
CA GLY A 216 -10.58 15.46 9.89
C GLY A 216 -10.21 13.98 9.79
N GLY A 217 -10.33 13.22 10.88
CA GLY A 217 -10.16 11.77 10.85
C GLY A 217 -11.24 11.10 10.00
N LEU A 218 -10.85 10.04 9.30
CA LEU A 218 -11.75 9.17 8.57
C LEU A 218 -12.11 7.97 9.46
N LEU A 219 -13.38 7.81 9.77
CA LEU A 219 -13.86 6.77 10.69
C LEU A 219 -14.78 5.80 9.95
N MET A 220 -14.46 4.51 10.00
CA MET A 220 -15.38 3.45 9.56
C MET A 220 -15.83 2.65 10.77
N LEU A 221 -17.14 2.43 10.86
CA LEU A 221 -17.79 1.68 11.91
C LEU A 221 -18.57 0.53 11.29
N SER A 222 -18.60 -0.62 11.95
CA SER A 222 -19.53 -1.67 11.56
C SER A 222 -20.06 -2.49 12.73
N GLY A 223 -21.19 -3.17 12.50
CA GLY A 223 -21.75 -4.10 13.49
C GLY A 223 -22.40 -3.42 14.68
N GLU A 224 -22.33 -4.14 15.82
CA GLU A 224 -22.84 -3.65 17.10
C GLU A 224 -21.81 -2.74 17.77
N ILE A 225 -22.04 -1.43 17.72
CA ILE A 225 -21.12 -0.47 18.35
C ILE A 225 -21.18 -0.55 19.88
N VAL A 226 -22.39 -0.67 20.43
CA VAL A 226 -22.61 -0.70 21.88
C VAL A 226 -23.83 -1.54 22.20
N SER A 227 -23.72 -2.31 23.27
CA SER A 227 -24.78 -3.23 23.76
C SER A 227 -26.11 -2.52 24.10
N ALA A 228 -26.06 -1.23 24.44
CA ALA A 228 -27.24 -0.41 24.70
C ALA A 228 -27.72 0.28 23.42
N GLN A 229 -29.02 0.13 23.12
CA GLN A 229 -29.68 0.71 21.95
C GLN A 229 -29.82 2.24 22.04
N GLY A 230 -29.83 2.93 20.89
CA GLY A 230 -30.12 4.37 20.80
C GLY A 230 -29.03 5.23 21.43
N LYS A 231 -27.79 4.74 21.42
CA LYS A 231 -26.64 5.53 21.88
C LYS A 231 -26.15 6.37 20.74
N GLU A 232 -25.96 7.65 21.02
CA GLU A 232 -25.47 8.61 20.05
C GLU A 232 -23.94 8.65 20.06
N MET A 233 -23.31 8.63 18.89
CA MET A 233 -21.90 8.98 18.68
C MET A 233 -21.77 9.51 17.25
N VAL A 234 -20.90 10.50 17.04
CA VAL A 234 -20.63 11.13 15.74
C VAL A 234 -21.91 11.59 15.02
N GLY A 235 -22.89 12.10 15.77
CA GLY A 235 -24.12 12.72 15.25
C GLY A 235 -25.22 11.75 14.81
N VAL A 236 -25.07 10.44 15.07
CA VAL A 236 -26.09 9.42 14.77
C VAL A 236 -26.32 8.49 15.97
N GLU A 237 -27.48 7.85 16.01
CA GLU A 237 -27.81 6.83 17.00
C GLU A 237 -27.68 5.42 16.42
N PHE A 238 -27.13 4.48 17.19
CA PHE A 238 -26.88 3.10 16.76
C PHE A 238 -27.91 2.12 17.33
N TYR A 239 -28.33 1.16 16.51
CA TYR A 239 -29.37 0.19 16.83
C TYR A 239 -29.08 -1.22 16.28
N LYS A 240 -29.64 -2.24 16.96
CA LYS A 240 -29.69 -3.64 16.55
C LYS A 240 -31.15 -4.05 16.39
N LYS A 241 -31.53 -4.61 15.24
CA LYS A 241 -32.88 -5.15 15.04
C LYS A 241 -33.05 -6.41 15.91
N SER A 242 -34.22 -6.52 16.55
CA SER A 242 -34.54 -7.64 17.45
C SER A 242 -34.79 -8.97 16.73
N GLY A 243 -35.09 -8.93 15.43
CA GLY A 243 -35.37 -10.12 14.63
C GLY A 243 -34.19 -10.53 13.75
N GLN A 244 -33.97 -11.84 13.67
CA GLN A 244 -32.88 -12.49 12.91
C GLN A 244 -33.40 -13.21 11.66
N SER A 245 -34.68 -13.02 11.32
CA SER A 245 -35.23 -13.60 10.11
C SER A 245 -34.63 -12.92 8.88
N GLU A 246 -34.52 -13.65 7.77
CA GLU A 246 -33.95 -13.12 6.53
C GLU A 246 -34.69 -11.86 6.05
N SER A 247 -36.02 -11.79 6.21
CA SER A 247 -36.78 -10.58 5.85
C SER A 247 -36.36 -9.33 6.61
N ASN A 248 -35.84 -9.48 7.83
CA ASN A 248 -35.41 -8.37 8.66
C ASN A 248 -33.99 -7.90 8.32
N ARG A 249 -33.21 -8.79 7.68
CA ARG A 249 -31.80 -8.61 7.32
C ARG A 249 -31.59 -8.29 5.84
N ASN A 250 -32.61 -8.54 5.01
CA ASN A 250 -32.60 -8.21 3.59
C ASN A 250 -32.70 -6.69 3.40
N ALA A 251 -31.77 -6.15 2.62
CA ALA A 251 -31.63 -4.73 2.38
C ALA A 251 -31.45 -4.45 0.88
N THR A 252 -31.77 -3.23 0.46
CA THR A 252 -31.66 -2.79 -0.93
C THR A 252 -30.80 -1.54 -1.01
N VAL A 253 -29.96 -1.45 -2.03
CA VAL A 253 -29.23 -0.23 -2.37
C VAL A 253 -30.23 0.82 -2.87
N VAL A 254 -30.36 1.94 -2.15
CA VAL A 254 -31.34 2.99 -2.42
C VAL A 254 -30.74 4.26 -3.05
N ALA A 255 -29.43 4.45 -2.91
CA ALA A 255 -28.70 5.57 -3.48
C ALA A 255 -27.34 5.13 -4.03
N GLU A 256 -26.88 5.80 -5.09
CA GLU A 256 -25.49 5.74 -5.52
C GLU A 256 -24.61 6.51 -4.51
N ASP A 257 -23.38 6.08 -4.32
CA ASP A 257 -22.37 6.80 -3.55
C ASP A 257 -21.13 7.07 -4.42
N GLU A 258 -20.35 8.07 -4.02
CA GLU A 258 -19.13 8.45 -4.73
C GLU A 258 -18.04 7.36 -4.62
N PHE A 259 -18.03 6.59 -3.53
CA PHE A 259 -16.94 5.64 -3.24
C PHE A 259 -17.38 4.18 -3.33
N LEU A 260 -18.65 3.86 -3.06
CA LEU A 260 -19.18 2.51 -3.17
C LEU A 260 -19.77 2.25 -4.56
N ALA A 261 -19.27 1.24 -5.26
CA ALA A 261 -19.71 0.88 -6.62
C ALA A 261 -20.99 0.00 -6.64
N PHE A 262 -21.91 0.26 -5.71
CA PHE A 262 -23.21 -0.43 -5.68
C PHE A 262 -24.17 0.11 -6.76
N SER A 263 -24.96 -0.78 -7.34
CA SER A 263 -26.05 -0.40 -8.25
C SER A 263 -27.37 -0.30 -7.50
N VAL A 264 -28.09 0.81 -7.69
CA VAL A 264 -29.41 1.00 -7.09
C VAL A 264 -30.36 -0.16 -7.45
N GLY A 265 -30.98 -0.74 -6.42
CA GLY A 265 -31.86 -1.90 -6.53
C GLY A 265 -31.18 -3.26 -6.27
N GLU A 266 -29.86 -3.31 -6.11
CA GLU A 266 -29.16 -4.52 -5.67
C GLU A 266 -29.60 -4.91 -4.25
N ASN A 267 -29.68 -6.22 -4.01
CA ASN A 267 -30.08 -6.76 -2.72
C ASN A 267 -28.84 -7.27 -1.97
N ILE A 268 -28.78 -6.97 -0.68
CA ILE A 268 -27.73 -7.41 0.23
C ILE A 268 -28.42 -8.04 1.43
N ILE A 269 -28.04 -9.27 1.79
CA ILE A 269 -28.58 -9.93 2.97
C ILE A 269 -27.48 -9.99 4.03
N PHE A 270 -27.60 -9.16 5.06
CA PHE A 270 -26.63 -9.13 6.14
C PHE A 270 -26.79 -10.34 7.08
N ARG A 271 -25.70 -10.78 7.72
CA ARG A 271 -25.76 -11.84 8.74
C ARG A 271 -26.48 -11.36 10.00
N GLN A 272 -26.18 -10.14 10.43
CA GLN A 272 -26.90 -9.41 11.48
C GLN A 272 -27.47 -8.10 10.93
N ALA A 273 -28.53 -7.60 11.55
CA ALA A 273 -29.16 -6.34 11.12
C ALA A 273 -28.96 -5.25 12.16
N TYR A 274 -28.05 -4.33 11.85
CA TYR A 274 -27.74 -3.13 12.62
C TYR A 274 -27.96 -1.90 11.74
N TYR A 275 -28.39 -0.80 12.34
CA TYR A 275 -28.70 0.41 11.60
C TYR A 275 -28.35 1.65 12.39
N VAL A 276 -28.24 2.76 11.66
CA VAL A 276 -28.06 4.09 12.22
C VAL A 276 -29.27 4.98 11.92
N GLU A 277 -29.54 5.93 12.79
CA GLU A 277 -30.51 7.00 12.56
C GLU A 277 -29.88 8.38 12.76
N ASN A 278 -30.04 9.27 11.79
CA ASN A 278 -29.61 10.66 11.91
C ASN A 278 -30.64 11.50 12.69
N GLN A 279 -30.68 11.31 14.01
CA GLN A 279 -31.51 12.14 14.90
C GLN A 279 -30.77 13.37 15.45
N ALA A 280 -29.43 13.35 15.43
CA ALA A 280 -28.60 14.31 16.14
C ALA A 280 -27.84 15.31 15.24
N GLY A 281 -28.15 15.35 13.95
CA GLY A 281 -27.69 16.42 13.05
C GLY A 281 -26.36 16.12 12.36
N ALA A 282 -26.09 14.85 12.05
CA ALA A 282 -25.02 14.50 11.10
C ALA A 282 -25.19 15.28 9.79
N GLU A 283 -24.12 15.88 9.31
CA GLU A 283 -24.11 16.68 8.09
C GLU A 283 -23.95 15.78 6.86
N ASN A 284 -24.63 16.10 5.76
CA ASN A 284 -24.55 15.34 4.50
C ASN A 284 -24.83 13.83 4.67
N PHE A 285 -25.71 13.47 5.60
CA PHE A 285 -26.08 12.07 5.83
C PHE A 285 -26.75 11.47 4.60
N THR A 286 -26.11 10.44 4.07
CA THR A 286 -26.51 9.73 2.85
C THR A 286 -26.81 8.29 3.21
N GLU A 287 -28.07 7.89 3.03
CA GLU A 287 -28.53 6.51 3.18
C GLU A 287 -28.25 5.77 1.87
N ILE A 288 -27.37 4.78 1.91
CA ILE A 288 -26.87 4.08 0.71
C ILE A 288 -27.61 2.76 0.55
N VAL A 289 -27.76 2.03 1.66
CA VAL A 289 -28.48 0.75 1.72
C VAL A 289 -29.50 0.81 2.86
N GLU A 290 -30.74 0.43 2.57
CA GLU A 290 -31.84 0.40 3.54
C GLU A 290 -32.39 -1.01 3.73
N PHE A 291 -32.76 -1.38 4.95
CA PHE A 291 -33.50 -2.61 5.20
C PHE A 291 -34.91 -2.56 4.59
N ASN A 292 -35.29 -3.62 3.89
CA ASN A 292 -36.54 -3.66 3.11
C ASN A 292 -37.81 -3.60 3.96
N GLU A 293 -37.73 -4.01 5.23
CA GLU A 293 -38.89 -4.08 6.12
C GLU A 293 -39.34 -2.71 6.63
N ASP A 294 -38.39 -1.83 6.95
CA ASP A 294 -38.63 -0.59 7.71
C ASP A 294 -37.86 0.64 7.19
N GLY A 295 -37.10 0.51 6.10
CA GLY A 295 -36.37 1.62 5.47
C GLY A 295 -35.25 2.18 6.36
N LYS A 296 -34.70 1.37 7.26
CA LYS A 296 -33.61 1.80 8.16
C LYS A 296 -32.26 1.67 7.48
N ALA A 297 -31.41 2.67 7.66
CA ALA A 297 -30.10 2.77 7.02
C ALA A 297 -29.14 1.68 7.53
N ALA A 298 -28.92 0.65 6.71
CA ALA A 298 -27.98 -0.43 6.94
C ALA A 298 -26.56 -0.03 6.53
N VAL A 299 -26.41 0.78 5.49
CA VAL A 299 -25.13 1.40 5.10
C VAL A 299 -25.37 2.88 4.90
N ALA A 300 -24.54 3.70 5.54
CA ALA A 300 -24.66 5.15 5.47
C ALA A 300 -23.30 5.83 5.53
N ARG A 301 -23.24 7.02 4.95
CA ARG A 301 -22.07 7.91 5.01
C ARG A 301 -22.49 9.32 5.40
N TRP A 302 -21.69 9.99 6.22
CA TRP A 302 -21.92 11.39 6.59
C TRP A 302 -20.62 12.12 6.93
N SER A 303 -20.72 13.43 7.09
CA SER A 303 -19.65 14.28 7.59
C SER A 303 -19.86 14.56 9.08
N TYR A 304 -18.76 14.58 9.84
CA TYR A 304 -18.77 15.00 11.24
C TYR A 304 -17.59 15.94 11.48
N GLY A 305 -17.87 17.23 11.68
CA GLY A 305 -16.85 18.27 11.67
C GLY A 305 -16.11 18.32 10.32
N ASN A 306 -14.78 18.20 10.35
CA ASN A 306 -13.96 18.18 9.14
C ASN A 306 -13.68 16.77 8.60
N GLY A 307 -14.09 15.72 9.31
CA GLY A 307 -13.88 14.34 8.89
C GLY A 307 -15.12 13.74 8.25
N GLY A 308 -15.00 12.46 7.90
CA GLY A 308 -16.09 11.68 7.35
C GLY A 308 -16.26 10.37 8.11
N VAL A 309 -17.48 9.86 8.10
CA VAL A 309 -17.85 8.63 8.76
C VAL A 309 -18.58 7.71 7.78
N PHE A 310 -18.18 6.45 7.76
CA PHE A 310 -18.91 5.36 7.14
C PHE A 310 -19.46 4.42 8.21
N TYR A 311 -20.66 3.91 7.97
CA TYR A 311 -21.26 2.85 8.75
C TYR A 311 -21.72 1.71 7.87
N PHE A 312 -21.43 0.48 8.29
CA PHE A 312 -21.93 -0.75 7.69
C PHE A 312 -22.62 -1.61 8.75
N SER A 313 -23.81 -2.13 8.44
CA SER A 313 -24.55 -3.00 9.33
C SER A 313 -23.70 -4.19 9.76
N ASP A 314 -23.18 -4.95 8.80
CA ASP A 314 -22.36 -6.14 9.04
C ASP A 314 -21.45 -6.32 7.81
N MET A 315 -20.28 -6.92 8.01
CA MET A 315 -19.38 -7.27 6.90
C MET A 315 -19.62 -8.70 6.41
N ASP A 316 -20.23 -9.57 7.23
CA ASP A 316 -20.72 -10.88 6.81
C ASP A 316 -22.05 -10.73 6.04
N THR A 317 -22.00 -10.85 4.72
CA THR A 317 -23.17 -10.65 3.85
C THR A 317 -23.25 -11.68 2.72
N ASP A 318 -24.48 -11.98 2.30
CA ASP A 318 -24.73 -12.57 0.98
C ASP A 318 -25.00 -11.42 -0.01
N TYR A 319 -23.99 -11.08 -0.81
CA TYR A 319 -24.06 -10.07 -1.86
C TYR A 319 -24.08 -10.72 -3.25
N PHE A 320 -25.15 -10.51 -4.01
CA PHE A 320 -25.36 -11.23 -5.27
C PHE A 320 -24.49 -10.73 -6.44
N ALA A 321 -24.00 -9.49 -6.37
CA ALA A 321 -23.25 -8.87 -7.46
C ALA A 321 -21.73 -9.08 -7.35
N GLY A 322 -21.21 -9.59 -6.22
CA GLY A 322 -19.79 -9.80 -6.03
C GLY A 322 -19.41 -10.19 -4.61
N ASP A 323 -18.16 -9.94 -4.24
CA ASP A 323 -17.68 -10.03 -2.87
C ASP A 323 -17.87 -8.68 -2.18
N PHE A 324 -18.60 -8.66 -1.08
CA PHE A 324 -18.92 -7.42 -0.37
C PHE A 324 -17.69 -6.78 0.28
N VAL A 325 -16.77 -7.60 0.78
CA VAL A 325 -15.53 -7.11 1.41
C VAL A 325 -14.65 -6.45 0.36
N ASP A 326 -14.55 -7.03 -0.85
CA ASP A 326 -13.81 -6.43 -1.95
C ASP A 326 -14.36 -5.01 -2.27
N GLU A 327 -15.68 -4.85 -2.40
CA GLU A 327 -16.31 -3.54 -2.64
C GLU A 327 -16.03 -2.53 -1.52
N VAL A 328 -16.07 -2.97 -0.25
CA VAL A 328 -15.75 -2.10 0.89
C VAL A 328 -14.29 -1.69 0.88
N THR A 329 -13.36 -2.61 0.59
CA THR A 329 -11.93 -2.30 0.56
C THR A 329 -11.56 -1.37 -0.60
N ASP A 330 -12.17 -1.54 -1.77
CA ASP A 330 -12.00 -0.65 -2.91
C ASP A 330 -12.54 0.77 -2.56
N ALA A 331 -13.70 0.86 -1.90
CA ALA A 331 -14.26 2.12 -1.42
C ALA A 331 -13.39 2.81 -0.36
N ILE A 332 -12.76 2.05 0.55
CA ILE A 332 -11.79 2.58 1.52
C ILE A 332 -10.65 3.29 0.77
N LEU A 333 -10.06 2.63 -0.23
CA LEU A 333 -8.94 3.19 -0.98
C LEU A 333 -9.33 4.48 -1.71
N GLU A 334 -10.52 4.53 -2.32
CA GLU A 334 -11.00 5.73 -3.01
C GLU A 334 -11.33 6.86 -2.04
N TRP A 335 -12.03 6.56 -0.94
CA TRP A 335 -12.45 7.53 0.06
C TRP A 335 -11.29 8.14 0.83
N GLY A 336 -10.33 7.29 1.24
CA GLY A 336 -9.16 7.72 2.01
C GLY A 336 -8.20 8.60 1.22
N ASN A 337 -8.27 8.55 -0.12
CA ASN A 337 -7.31 9.20 -1.02
C ASN A 337 -5.86 8.94 -0.56
N PHE A 338 -5.59 7.71 -0.10
CA PHE A 338 -4.32 7.35 0.52
C PHE A 338 -3.21 7.53 -0.51
N ARG A 339 -2.20 8.34 -0.18
CA ARG A 339 -1.07 8.56 -1.08
C ARG A 339 0.09 7.74 -0.60
N CYS A 340 0.74 7.06 -1.52
CA CYS A 340 2.00 6.41 -1.20
C CYS A 340 3.04 7.46 -0.79
N ASN A 341 3.77 7.17 0.28
CA ASN A 341 4.90 8.00 0.66
C ASN A 341 5.90 8.10 -0.51
N PRO A 342 6.58 9.24 -0.69
CA PRO A 342 7.68 9.36 -1.65
C PRO A 342 8.68 8.22 -1.46
N ILE A 343 8.94 7.45 -2.53
CA ILE A 343 9.97 6.41 -2.50
C ILE A 343 11.34 7.07 -2.30
N THR A 344 11.93 6.88 -1.12
CA THR A 344 13.26 7.39 -0.81
C THR A 344 14.28 6.25 -0.73
N LEU A 345 15.29 6.31 -1.60
CA LEU A 345 16.44 5.40 -1.55
C LEU A 345 17.53 5.88 -0.58
N GLY A 346 17.27 6.95 0.20
CA GLY A 346 18.30 7.70 0.94
C GLY A 346 18.99 6.90 2.05
N ASN A 347 18.35 5.85 2.55
CA ASN A 347 18.94 4.97 3.57
C ASN A 347 19.76 3.83 2.96
N ILE A 348 19.66 3.60 1.66
CA ILE A 348 20.34 2.51 0.96
C ILE A 348 21.69 3.01 0.47
N GLN A 349 22.75 2.32 0.88
CA GLN A 349 24.09 2.53 0.33
C GLN A 349 24.20 1.75 -0.97
N TYR A 350 24.32 2.44 -2.10
CA TYR A 350 24.56 1.82 -3.40
C TYR A 350 25.77 2.44 -4.09
N GLU A 351 26.52 1.61 -4.83
CA GLU A 351 27.62 2.10 -5.68
C GLU A 351 27.07 2.61 -7.01
N ASN A 352 26.11 1.87 -7.58
CA ASN A 352 25.49 2.16 -8.86
C ASN A 352 23.98 2.00 -8.75
N LEU A 353 23.23 2.93 -9.37
CA LEU A 353 21.76 2.90 -9.42
C LEU A 353 21.32 3.14 -10.86
N VAL A 354 20.44 2.29 -11.35
CA VAL A 354 19.76 2.48 -12.63
C VAL A 354 18.26 2.58 -12.39
N LYS A 355 17.64 3.53 -13.11
CA LYS A 355 16.19 3.72 -13.16
C LYS A 355 15.72 3.44 -14.58
N ILE A 356 14.68 2.64 -14.73
CA ILE A 356 13.94 2.49 -15.99
C ILE A 356 12.45 2.71 -15.77
N GLU A 357 11.79 3.28 -16.77
CA GLU A 357 10.35 3.54 -16.75
C GLU A 357 9.69 2.82 -17.93
N ARG A 358 8.55 2.18 -17.66
CA ARG A 358 7.70 1.52 -18.67
C ARG A 358 6.27 2.01 -18.50
N VAL A 359 5.53 2.12 -19.60
CA VAL A 359 4.10 2.45 -19.54
C VAL A 359 3.31 1.16 -19.55
N VAL A 360 2.35 1.04 -18.63
CA VAL A 360 1.38 -0.05 -18.55
C VAL A 360 -0.03 0.52 -18.39
N ILE A 361 -1.06 -0.29 -18.59
CA ILE A 361 -2.45 0.12 -18.36
C ILE A 361 -2.93 -0.43 -17.01
N TYR A 362 -3.43 0.44 -16.14
CA TYR A 362 -4.08 0.09 -14.87
C TYR A 362 -5.42 0.84 -14.79
N ASP A 363 -6.52 0.14 -14.50
CA ASP A 363 -7.87 0.72 -14.45
C ASP A 363 -8.24 1.62 -15.63
N SER A 364 -7.89 1.15 -16.83
CA SER A 364 -8.13 1.83 -18.10
C SER A 364 -7.38 3.16 -18.27
N LYS A 365 -6.44 3.48 -17.36
CA LYS A 365 -5.56 4.63 -17.40
C LYS A 365 -4.11 4.18 -17.64
N PRO A 366 -3.30 4.95 -18.40
CA PRO A 366 -1.88 4.69 -18.48
C PRO A 366 -1.19 5.07 -17.16
N VAL A 367 -0.33 4.19 -16.65
CA VAL A 367 0.54 4.46 -15.49
C VAL A 367 1.99 4.12 -15.86
N LYS A 368 2.94 4.82 -15.24
CA LYS A 368 4.38 4.56 -15.41
C LYS A 368 4.84 3.60 -14.33
N MET A 369 5.18 2.37 -14.73
CA MET A 369 5.93 1.42 -13.90
C MET A 369 7.40 1.87 -13.84
N VAL A 370 7.85 2.26 -12.66
CA VAL A 370 9.21 2.71 -12.40
C VAL A 370 9.97 1.58 -11.69
N ILE A 371 11.15 1.24 -12.20
CA ILE A 371 11.98 0.18 -11.66
C ILE A 371 13.36 0.75 -11.34
N TYR A 372 13.76 0.63 -10.08
CA TYR A 372 15.12 0.84 -9.62
C TYR A 372 15.85 -0.50 -9.55
N LEU A 373 17.11 -0.52 -9.97
CA LEU A 373 18.06 -1.62 -9.77
C LEU A 373 19.37 -1.05 -9.24
N TRP A 374 19.94 -1.64 -8.20
CA TRP A 374 21.21 -1.17 -7.62
C TRP A 374 22.08 -2.29 -7.06
N GLN A 375 23.36 -1.96 -6.85
CA GLN A 375 24.36 -2.82 -6.26
C GLN A 375 24.82 -2.31 -4.90
#